data_AF-A0A2D7U6E6-F1
#
_entry.id   AF-A0A2D7U6E6-F1
#
_cell.length_a   1.000
_cell.length_b   1.000
_cell.length_c   1.000
_cell.angle_alpha   90.00
_cell.angle_beta   90.00
_cell.angle_gamma   90.00
#
_symmetry.space_group_name_H-M   'P 1'
#
loop_
_entity.id
_entity.type
_entity.pdbx_description
1 polymer ?
#
loop_
_entity_poly.entity_id
_entity_poly.type
_entity_poly.pdbx_seq_one_letter_code
_entity_poly.pdbx_strand_id
1 'polypeptide(L)'
;MTLPALPFAASFMHPLMMWGLLAAGGYSMLLGIKAKKVRTGTPEQRKALLPGKFAQRHYRWGSLILAVMVTGMIGGMAVTYINNGKLFVGPHLLVGLAMTGMIALAAALAPFMQQGNVIARKAHVGLNMGMLTLFLWQAVSGMEIVNKIWVNR
;
A
#
# COMPACT_ATOMS: atom_id res chain seq x y z
N MET A 1 -14.26 31.67 14.20
CA MET A 1 -15.02 30.41 14.02
C MET A 1 -14.12 29.28 14.49
N THR A 2 -14.17 28.92 15.77
CA THR A 2 -13.40 27.80 16.31
C THR A 2 -14.18 26.54 16.01
N LEU A 3 -13.60 25.61 15.25
CA LEU A 3 -14.13 24.24 15.12
C LEU A 3 -13.57 23.42 16.30
N PRO A 4 -14.34 23.13 17.36
CA PRO A 4 -13.87 22.26 18.42
C PRO A 4 -14.34 20.82 18.14
N ALA A 5 -13.55 19.83 18.54
CA ALA A 5 -13.93 18.41 18.64
C ALA A 5 -13.95 17.49 17.39
N LEU A 6 -13.55 17.94 16.19
CA LEU A 6 -13.04 17.00 15.16
C LEU A 6 -11.58 16.48 15.31
N PRO A 7 -10.69 16.97 16.21
CA PRO A 7 -9.25 16.84 15.99
C PRO A 7 -8.60 15.54 16.49
N PHE A 8 -9.10 14.90 17.56
CA PHE A 8 -8.38 13.75 18.16
C PHE A 8 -8.73 12.41 17.51
N ALA A 9 -10.02 12.08 17.37
CA ALA A 9 -10.45 10.81 16.77
C ALA A 9 -9.99 10.66 15.30
N ALA A 10 -9.99 11.78 14.55
CA ALA A 10 -9.53 11.81 13.16
C ALA A 10 -8.03 11.46 13.02
N SER A 11 -7.21 11.74 14.05
CA SER A 11 -5.78 11.38 14.06
C SER A 11 -5.54 9.87 14.00
N PHE A 12 -6.53 9.04 14.34
CA PHE A 12 -6.42 7.58 14.30
C PHE A 12 -6.94 6.95 13.01
N MET A 13 -7.70 7.70 12.19
CA MET A 13 -8.24 7.17 10.93
C MET A 13 -7.13 6.77 9.95
N HIS A 14 -6.11 7.63 9.81
CA HIS A 14 -4.99 7.34 8.92
C HIS A 14 -4.17 6.12 9.40
N PRO A 15 -3.71 6.03 10.66
CA PRO A 15 -3.06 4.83 11.18
C PRO A 15 -3.87 3.54 11.00
N LEU A 16 -5.17 3.57 11.30
CA LEU A 16 -6.05 2.40 11.13
C LEU A 16 -6.14 1.96 9.65
N MET A 17 -6.33 2.92 8.75
CA MET A 17 -6.30 2.66 7.30
C MET A 17 -4.96 2.08 6.85
N MET A 18 -3.84 2.58 7.38
CA MET A 18 -2.51 2.10 7.03
C MET A 18 -2.26 0.67 7.51
N TRP A 19 -2.73 0.29 8.71
CA TRP A 19 -2.69 -1.11 9.15
C TRP A 19 -3.56 -2.02 8.27
N GLY A 20 -4.74 -1.57 7.86
CA GLY A 20 -5.59 -2.30 6.91
C GLY A 20 -4.91 -2.49 5.56
N LEU A 21 -4.27 -1.46 5.02
CA LEU A 21 -3.49 -1.50 3.78
C LEU A 21 -2.28 -2.44 3.90
N LEU A 22 -1.58 -2.45 5.04
CA LEU A 22 -0.45 -3.35 5.27
C LEU A 22 -0.89 -4.82 5.27
N ALA A 23 -1.99 -5.14 5.96
CA ALA A 23 -2.57 -6.48 5.96
C ALA A 23 -3.03 -6.90 4.55
N ALA A 24 -3.72 -6.00 3.83
CA ALA A 24 -4.11 -6.23 2.44
C ALA A 24 -2.90 -6.42 1.51
N GLY A 25 -1.83 -5.66 1.73
CA GLY A 25 -0.55 -5.80 1.02
C GLY A 25 0.09 -7.16 1.23
N GLY A 26 0.17 -7.64 2.48
CA GLY A 26 0.64 -8.99 2.80
C GLY A 26 -0.20 -10.08 2.15
N TYR A 27 -1.52 -9.94 2.18
CA TYR A 27 -2.41 -10.88 1.49
C TYR A 27 -2.26 -10.82 -0.04
N SER A 28 -2.13 -9.64 -0.64
CA SER A 28 -1.85 -9.47 -2.07
C SER A 28 -0.52 -10.12 -2.47
N MET A 29 0.52 -9.99 -1.64
CA MET A 29 1.80 -10.67 -1.82
C MET A 29 1.62 -12.20 -1.82
N LEU A 30 0.85 -12.76 -0.88
CA LEU A 30 0.53 -14.20 -0.88
C LEU A 30 -0.15 -14.65 -2.17
N LEU A 31 -1.11 -13.86 -2.69
CA LEU A 31 -1.76 -14.14 -3.97
C LEU A 31 -0.75 -14.08 -5.13
N GLY A 32 0.15 -13.10 -5.14
CA GLY A 32 1.21 -12.95 -6.15
C GLY A 32 2.18 -14.15 -6.16
N ILE A 33 2.58 -14.63 -4.98
CA ILE A 33 3.42 -15.83 -4.84
C ILE A 33 2.70 -17.07 -5.40
N LYS A 34 1.42 -17.28 -5.05
CA LYS A 34 0.63 -18.40 -5.58
C LYS A 34 0.43 -18.28 -7.09
N ALA A 35 0.20 -17.07 -7.62
CA ALA A 35 0.12 -16.82 -9.06
C ALA A 35 1.44 -17.14 -9.79
N LYS A 36 2.59 -16.82 -9.18
CA LYS A 36 3.91 -17.25 -9.69
C LYS A 36 4.01 -18.77 -9.72
N LYS A 37 3.63 -19.45 -8.63
CA LYS A 37 3.67 -20.93 -8.55
C LYS A 37 2.80 -21.62 -9.60
N VAL A 38 1.62 -21.09 -9.94
CA VAL A 38 0.79 -21.62 -11.04
C VAL A 38 1.58 -21.65 -12.37
N ARG A 39 2.39 -20.63 -12.63
CA ARG A 39 3.18 -20.51 -13.86
C ARG A 39 4.45 -21.37 -13.85
N THR A 40 5.14 -21.45 -12.70
CA THR A 40 6.48 -22.06 -12.61
C THR A 40 6.52 -23.43 -11.92
N GLY A 41 5.42 -23.90 -11.34
CA GLY A 41 5.35 -25.19 -10.63
C GLY A 41 5.18 -26.40 -11.56
N THR A 42 5.20 -27.60 -10.96
CA THR A 42 4.96 -28.87 -11.68
C THR A 42 3.52 -28.94 -12.23
N PRO A 43 3.22 -29.86 -13.17
CA PRO A 43 1.87 -30.06 -13.67
C PRO A 43 0.83 -30.32 -12.57
N GLU A 44 1.19 -31.11 -11.55
CA GLU A 44 0.32 -31.45 -10.42
C GLU A 44 0.04 -30.22 -9.55
N GLN A 45 1.10 -29.46 -9.23
CA GLN A 45 0.98 -28.21 -8.48
C GLN A 45 0.13 -27.19 -9.22
N ARG A 46 0.32 -27.07 -10.54
CA ARG A 46 -0.48 -26.19 -11.38
C ARG A 46 -1.95 -26.61 -11.34
N LYS A 47 -2.25 -27.90 -11.55
CA LYS A 47 -3.62 -28.43 -11.52
C LYS A 47 -4.32 -28.13 -10.18
N ALA A 48 -3.62 -28.30 -9.07
CA ALA A 48 -4.16 -28.02 -7.74
C ALA A 48 -4.42 -26.51 -7.49
N LEU A 49 -3.59 -25.63 -8.05
CA LEU A 49 -3.67 -24.18 -7.79
C LEU A 49 -4.56 -23.41 -8.80
N LEU A 50 -4.79 -23.97 -9.99
CA LEU A 50 -5.59 -23.34 -11.05
C LEU A 50 -6.99 -22.87 -10.59
N PRO A 51 -7.78 -23.67 -9.82
CA PRO A 51 -9.10 -23.24 -9.36
C PRO A 51 -9.07 -21.99 -8.47
N GLY A 52 -7.94 -21.72 -7.80
CA GLY A 52 -7.82 -20.61 -6.86
C GLY A 52 -7.79 -19.21 -7.50
N LYS A 53 -7.65 -19.13 -8.84
CA LYS A 53 -7.68 -17.87 -9.62
C LYS A 53 -6.79 -16.76 -9.04
N PHE A 54 -5.60 -17.15 -8.53
CA PHE A 54 -4.73 -16.27 -7.75
C PHE A 54 -4.30 -15.00 -8.49
N ALA A 55 -4.02 -15.09 -9.79
CA ALA A 55 -3.66 -13.92 -10.60
C ALA A 55 -4.80 -12.88 -10.70
N GLN A 56 -6.04 -13.34 -10.88
CA GLN A 56 -7.21 -12.45 -10.96
C GLN A 56 -7.49 -11.80 -9.59
N ARG A 57 -7.39 -12.57 -8.51
CA ARG A 57 -7.55 -12.04 -7.15
C ARG A 57 -6.44 -11.04 -6.82
N HIS A 58 -5.19 -11.34 -7.17
CA HIS A 58 -4.06 -10.44 -6.97
C HIS A 58 -4.27 -9.12 -7.71
N TYR A 59 -4.73 -9.16 -8.97
CA TYR A 59 -5.06 -7.97 -9.73
C TYR A 59 -6.15 -7.13 -9.03
N ARG A 60 -7.28 -7.73 -8.65
CA ARG A 60 -8.39 -7.02 -7.96
C ARG A 60 -7.95 -6.39 -6.65
N TRP A 61 -7.25 -7.14 -5.81
CA TRP A 61 -6.73 -6.62 -4.53
C TRP A 61 -5.66 -5.55 -4.75
N GLY A 62 -4.76 -5.74 -5.73
CA GLY A 62 -3.78 -4.72 -6.11
C GLY A 62 -4.43 -3.41 -6.56
N SER A 63 -5.48 -3.47 -7.38
CA SER A 63 -6.25 -2.30 -7.82
C SER A 63 -6.94 -1.58 -6.65
N LEU A 64 -7.52 -2.34 -5.71
CA LEU A 64 -8.15 -1.77 -4.52
C LEU A 64 -7.11 -1.08 -3.62
N ILE A 65 -5.98 -1.74 -3.35
CA ILE A 65 -4.88 -1.18 -2.54
C ILE A 65 -4.37 0.11 -3.19
N LEU A 66 -4.15 0.12 -4.51
CA LEU A 66 -3.74 1.31 -5.25
C LEU A 66 -4.73 2.47 -5.04
N ALA A 67 -6.03 2.20 -5.24
CA ALA A 67 -7.06 3.23 -5.11
C ALA A 67 -7.11 3.82 -3.68
N VAL A 68 -7.11 2.96 -2.66
CA VAL A 68 -7.16 3.39 -1.25
C VAL A 68 -5.88 4.11 -0.85
N MET A 69 -4.71 3.65 -1.29
CA MET A 69 -3.42 4.27 -0.95
C MET A 69 -3.29 5.67 -1.58
N VAL A 70 -3.64 5.82 -2.86
CA VAL A 70 -3.58 7.12 -3.56
C VAL A 70 -4.57 8.11 -2.95
N THR A 71 -5.83 7.70 -2.78
CA THR A 71 -6.87 8.58 -2.20
C THR A 71 -6.60 8.91 -0.74
N GLY A 72 -6.12 7.94 0.04
CA GLY A 72 -5.71 8.13 1.43
C GLY A 72 -4.54 9.10 1.58
N MET A 73 -3.57 9.06 0.65
CA MET A 73 -2.46 10.02 0.62
C MET A 73 -2.95 11.44 0.29
N ILE A 74 -3.76 11.60 -0.75
CA ILE A 74 -4.35 12.90 -1.14
C ILE A 74 -5.19 13.45 0.02
N GLY A 75 -6.06 12.63 0.61
CA GLY A 75 -6.90 13.02 1.74
C GLY A 75 -6.07 13.42 2.98
N GLY A 76 -5.03 12.66 3.31
CA GLY A 76 -4.15 12.99 4.44
C GLY A 76 -3.44 14.33 4.27
N MET A 77 -2.91 14.62 3.07
CA MET A 77 -2.33 15.92 2.75
C MET A 77 -3.38 17.03 2.80
N ALA A 78 -4.57 16.83 2.22
CA ALA A 78 -5.64 17.82 2.21
C ALA A 78 -6.08 18.19 3.64
N VAL A 79 -6.32 17.21 4.50
CA VAL A 79 -6.68 17.43 5.91
C VAL A 79 -5.56 18.18 6.64
N THR A 80 -4.30 17.80 6.41
CA THR A 80 -3.15 18.48 7.02
C THR A 80 -3.11 19.95 6.61
N TYR A 81 -3.27 20.25 5.32
CA TYR A 81 -3.24 21.60 4.79
C TYR A 81 -4.42 22.44 5.31
N ILE A 82 -5.64 21.92 5.27
CA ILE A 82 -6.83 22.63 5.76
C ILE A 82 -6.70 22.98 7.25
N ASN A 83 -6.17 22.07 8.06
CA ASN A 83 -6.07 22.27 9.51
C ASN A 83 -4.89 23.14 9.94
N ASN A 84 -3.82 23.23 9.15
CA ASN A 84 -2.56 23.88 9.56
C ASN A 84 -2.12 25.04 8.64
N GLY A 85 -2.79 25.25 7.52
CA GLY A 85 -2.39 26.21 6.48
C GLY A 85 -1.11 25.85 5.73
N LYS A 86 -0.52 24.67 6.00
CA LYS A 86 0.71 24.16 5.37
C LYS A 86 0.81 22.65 5.46
N LEU A 87 1.67 22.06 4.63
CA LEU A 87 2.11 20.68 4.76
C LEU A 87 3.40 20.60 5.59
N PHE A 88 3.51 19.57 6.43
CA PHE A 88 4.75 19.28 7.15
C PHE A 88 5.62 18.32 6.33
N VAL A 89 6.69 18.86 5.72
CA VAL A 89 7.61 18.09 4.88
C VAL A 89 8.62 17.36 5.76
N GLY A 90 8.21 16.21 6.30
CA GLY A 90 9.06 15.31 7.08
C GLY A 90 9.30 13.96 6.39
N PRO A 91 10.18 13.10 6.96
CA PRO A 91 10.48 11.79 6.41
C PRO A 91 9.23 10.93 6.16
N HIS A 92 8.23 10.97 7.06
CA HIS A 92 6.99 10.22 6.90
C HIS A 92 6.23 10.60 5.62
N LEU A 93 6.06 11.90 5.37
CA LEU A 93 5.38 12.40 4.16
C LEU A 93 6.15 12.03 2.88
N LEU A 94 7.46 12.25 2.88
CA LEU A 94 8.31 11.98 1.72
C LEU A 94 8.35 10.49 1.36
N VAL A 95 8.48 9.63 2.36
CA VAL A 95 8.43 8.17 2.15
C VAL A 95 7.03 7.73 1.70
N GLY A 96 5.96 8.29 2.27
CA GLY A 96 4.58 8.03 1.83
C GLY A 96 4.33 8.42 0.36
N LEU A 97 4.86 9.56 -0.09
CA LEU A 97 4.85 9.98 -1.49
C LEU A 97 5.60 8.97 -2.38
N ALA A 98 6.81 8.60 -1.99
CA ALA A 98 7.63 7.64 -2.73
C ALA A 98 6.91 6.29 -2.85
N MET A 99 6.35 5.76 -1.77
CA MET A 99 5.58 4.52 -1.75
C MET A 99 4.36 4.59 -2.67
N THR A 100 3.64 5.72 -2.68
CA THR A 100 2.49 5.96 -3.58
C THR A 100 2.92 5.94 -5.05
N GLY A 101 4.06 6.56 -5.38
CA GLY A 101 4.65 6.48 -6.71
C GLY A 101 5.06 5.05 -7.10
N MET A 102 5.71 4.33 -6.17
CA MET A 102 6.15 2.95 -6.41
C MET A 102 4.98 2.01 -6.73
N ILE A 103 3.88 2.07 -5.97
CA ILE A 103 2.72 1.21 -6.23
C ILE A 103 2.01 1.58 -7.55
N ALA A 104 1.92 2.88 -7.88
CA ALA A 104 1.35 3.33 -9.14
C ALA A 104 2.17 2.83 -10.34
N LEU A 105 3.49 2.99 -10.30
CA LEU A 105 4.41 2.47 -11.32
C LEU A 105 4.33 0.95 -11.41
N ALA A 106 4.28 0.25 -10.27
CA ALA A 106 4.17 -1.20 -10.28
C ALA A 106 2.86 -1.68 -10.91
N ALA A 107 1.73 -1.01 -10.62
CA ALA A 107 0.44 -1.33 -11.22
C ALA A 107 0.42 -1.06 -12.73
N ALA A 108 1.07 0.02 -13.19
CA ALA A 108 1.18 0.36 -14.61
C ALA A 108 1.94 -0.71 -15.43
N LEU A 109 2.73 -1.57 -14.79
CA LEU A 109 3.41 -2.69 -15.46
C LEU A 109 2.49 -3.87 -15.80
N ALA A 110 1.24 -3.89 -15.30
CA ALA A 110 0.33 -5.01 -15.48
C ALA A 110 0.10 -5.44 -16.93
N PRO A 111 -0.13 -4.54 -17.91
CA PRO A 111 -0.32 -4.93 -19.31
C PRO A 111 0.88 -5.67 -19.90
N PHE A 112 2.10 -5.16 -19.66
CA PHE A 112 3.33 -5.80 -20.13
C PHE A 112 3.54 -7.18 -19.49
N MET A 113 3.23 -7.31 -18.19
CA MET A 113 3.31 -8.60 -17.51
C MET A 113 2.30 -9.61 -18.08
N GLN A 114 1.08 -9.17 -18.41
CA GLN A 114 0.06 -10.01 -19.03
C GLN A 114 0.50 -10.51 -20.41
N GLN A 115 1.27 -9.70 -21.16
CA GLN A 115 1.94 -10.08 -22.41
C GLN A 115 3.17 -10.97 -22.21
N GLY A 116 3.50 -11.36 -20.97
CA GLY A 116 4.60 -12.28 -20.68
C GLY A 116 5.97 -11.62 -20.43
N ASN A 117 6.07 -10.28 -20.46
CA ASN A 117 7.33 -9.57 -20.26
C ASN A 117 7.92 -9.86 -18.86
N VAL A 118 9.09 -10.51 -18.84
CA VAL A 118 9.76 -10.95 -17.60
C VAL A 118 10.45 -9.79 -16.88
N ILE A 119 10.96 -8.80 -17.61
CA ILE A 119 11.57 -7.60 -17.01
C ILE A 119 10.51 -6.81 -16.25
N ALA A 120 9.34 -6.60 -16.86
CA ALA A 120 8.19 -5.96 -16.22
C ALA A 120 7.77 -6.70 -14.93
N ARG A 121 7.79 -8.04 -14.93
CA ARG A 121 7.51 -8.84 -13.73
C ARG A 121 8.55 -8.64 -12.63
N LYS A 122 9.84 -8.62 -12.98
CA LYS A 122 10.92 -8.37 -12.01
C LYS A 122 10.82 -6.96 -11.42
N ALA A 123 10.61 -5.96 -12.28
CA ALA A 123 10.43 -4.57 -11.85
C ALA A 123 9.20 -4.40 -10.94
N HIS A 124 8.05 -4.98 -11.32
CA HIS A 124 6.84 -4.98 -10.48
C HIS A 124 7.09 -5.59 -9.10
N VAL A 125 7.76 -6.75 -9.04
CA VAL A 125 8.10 -7.39 -7.76
C VAL A 125 9.07 -6.53 -6.97
N GLY A 126 10.13 -6.00 -7.58
CA GLY A 126 11.12 -5.15 -6.91
C GLY A 126 10.49 -3.90 -6.31
N LEU A 127 9.64 -3.20 -7.07
CA LEU A 127 8.89 -2.03 -6.60
C LEU A 127 7.98 -2.38 -5.42
N ASN A 128 7.23 -3.48 -5.49
CA ASN A 128 6.32 -3.87 -4.39
C ASN A 128 7.07 -4.35 -3.14
N MET A 129 8.21 -5.05 -3.30
CA MET A 129 9.04 -5.46 -2.16
C MET A 129 9.71 -4.26 -1.50
N GLY A 130 10.26 -3.33 -2.29
CA GLY A 130 10.78 -2.08 -1.75
C GLY A 130 9.70 -1.26 -1.04
N MET A 131 8.51 -1.15 -1.65
CA MET A 131 7.37 -0.44 -1.04
C MET A 131 6.93 -1.10 0.26
N LEU A 132 6.77 -2.43 0.32
CA LEU A 132 6.39 -3.13 1.56
C LEU A 132 7.44 -2.99 2.66
N THR A 133 8.74 -3.01 2.33
CA THR A 133 9.81 -2.74 3.29
C THR A 133 9.70 -1.32 3.86
N LEU A 134 9.54 -0.32 3.00
CA LEU A 134 9.31 1.06 3.44
C LEU A 134 8.03 1.17 4.27
N PHE A 135 6.97 0.45 3.90
CA PHE A 135 5.71 0.45 4.64
C PHE A 135 5.89 -0.13 6.04
N LEU A 136 6.58 -1.26 6.19
CA LEU A 136 6.88 -1.82 7.52
C LEU A 136 7.66 -0.84 8.40
N TRP A 137 8.64 -0.13 7.83
CA TRP A 137 9.35 0.93 8.56
C TRP A 137 8.43 2.10 8.93
N GLN A 138 7.57 2.52 8.02
CA GLN A 138 6.58 3.59 8.27
C GLN A 138 5.50 3.18 9.28
N ALA A 139 5.18 1.89 9.40
CA ALA A 139 4.28 1.40 10.44
C ALA A 139 4.87 1.62 11.83
N VAL A 140 6.19 1.43 12.00
CA VAL A 140 6.88 1.71 13.27
C VAL A 140 6.95 3.21 13.52
N SER A 141 7.49 4.00 12.58
CA SER A 141 7.66 5.44 12.77
C SER A 141 6.32 6.19 12.86
N GLY A 142 5.27 5.71 12.19
CA GLY A 142 3.92 6.23 12.32
C GLY A 142 3.33 6.03 13.71
N MET A 143 3.59 4.89 14.35
CA MET A 143 3.14 4.65 15.73
C MET A 143 3.87 5.53 16.76
N GLU A 144 5.12 5.93 16.50
CA GLU A 144 5.81 6.94 17.31
C GLU A 144 5.10 8.30 17.26
N ILE A 145 4.57 8.67 16.08
CA ILE A 145 3.76 9.90 15.91
C ILE A 145 2.45 9.78 16.69
N VAL A 146 1.74 8.65 16.57
CA VAL A 146 0.51 8.39 17.33
C VAL A 146 0.77 8.48 18.84
N ASN A 147 1.87 7.91 19.33
CA ASN A 147 2.22 7.97 20.75
C ASN A 147 2.49 9.42 21.21
N LYS A 148 3.17 10.24 20.40
CA LYS A 148 3.36 11.67 20.68
C LYS A 148 2.02 12.42 20.77
N ILE A 149 1.05 12.09 19.91
CA ILE A 149 -0.30 12.68 19.98
C ILE A 149 -1.01 12.25 21.26
N TRP A 150 -0.90 10.97 21.65
CA TRP A 150 -1.56 10.44 22.85
C TRP A 150 -1.01 11.02 24.15
N VAL A 151 0.31 11.14 24.26
CA VAL A 151 0.99 11.62 25.49
C VAL A 151 0.84 13.14 25.68
N ASN A 152 0.73 13.91 24.59
CA ASN A 152 0.57 15.37 24.63
C ASN A 152 -0.89 15.84 24.55
N ARG A 153 -1.85 14.96 24.86
CA ARG A 153 -3.29 15.27 24.86
C ARG A 153 -3.68 16.20 26.00
#